data_AF-A0A4Y2SLZ4-F1
#
_entry.id   AF-A0A4Y2SLZ4-F1
#
_cell.length_a   1.000
_cell.length_b   1.000
_cell.length_c   1.000
_cell.angle_alpha   90.00
_cell.angle_beta   90.00
_cell.angle_gamma   90.00
#
_symmetry.space_group_name_H-M   'P 1'
#
loop_
_entity.id
_entity.type
_entity.pdbx_description
1 polymer ?
#
loop_
_entity_poly.entity_id
_entity_poly.type
_entity_poly.pdbx_seq_one_letter_code
_entity_poly.pdbx_strand_id
1 'polypeptide(L)'
;MESLRNDLSSIAGHALSPEQKICDVNMRILNINAKYPGSTHDAFIWRHSAIRNALLANNQAGSWLIGDAAYPLEPWLMTPISNADEDSPSARYNDAHTWARNTIERCWPLKIKI
;
A
#
# COMPACT_ATOMS: atom_id res chain seq x y z
N MET A 1 15.91 -12.00 28.13
CA MET A 1 16.62 -11.76 26.85
C MET A 1 16.83 -13.03 26.04
N GLU A 2 16.95 -14.22 26.66
CA GLU A 2 17.06 -15.50 25.92
C GLU A 2 15.70 -16.12 25.53
N SER A 3 14.61 -15.80 26.22
CA SER A 3 13.29 -16.43 25.97
C SER A 3 12.55 -15.89 24.74
N LEU A 4 12.94 -14.74 24.19
CA LEU A 4 12.36 -14.19 22.94
C LEU A 4 13.10 -14.70 21.69
N ARG A 5 14.25 -15.34 21.85
CA ARG A 5 15.09 -15.81 20.74
C ARG A 5 14.71 -17.21 20.26
N ASN A 6 14.16 -18.04 21.15
CA ASN A 6 13.78 -19.42 20.85
C ASN A 6 12.38 -19.56 20.23
N ASP A 7 11.53 -18.54 20.30
CA ASP A 7 10.26 -18.52 19.55
C ASP A 7 10.47 -18.23 18.05
N LEU A 8 11.61 -17.64 17.68
CA LEU A 8 11.93 -17.29 16.30
C LEU A 8 12.52 -18.45 15.49
N SER A 9 12.95 -19.55 16.13
CA SER A 9 13.46 -20.74 15.45
C SER A 9 12.38 -21.70 14.94
N SER A 10 11.10 -21.51 15.32
CA SER A 10 9.98 -22.37 14.91
C SER A 10 9.23 -21.87 13.66
N ILE A 11 9.59 -20.71 13.11
CA ILE A 11 8.90 -20.11 11.95
C ILE A 11 9.79 -20.26 10.70
N ALA A 12 10.30 -21.48 10.48
CA ALA A 12 10.96 -21.86 9.24
C ALA A 12 9.88 -22.23 8.22
N GLY A 13 9.47 -21.24 7.42
CA GLY A 13 8.54 -21.41 6.30
C GLY A 13 7.43 -20.35 6.32
N HIS A 14 7.36 -19.58 5.24
CA HIS A 14 6.28 -18.65 4.85
C HIS A 14 6.49 -17.15 5.17
N ALA A 15 6.79 -16.44 4.08
CA ALA A 15 6.79 -15.00 3.79
C ALA A 15 6.25 -14.02 4.84
N LEU A 16 7.10 -13.07 5.23
CA LEU A 16 6.69 -11.79 5.84
C LEU A 16 6.29 -10.82 4.72
N SER A 17 5.00 -10.54 4.55
CA SER A 17 4.50 -9.31 3.89
C SER A 17 3.01 -9.17 4.13
N PRO A 18 2.56 -8.15 4.89
CA PRO A 18 1.73 -7.15 4.22
C PRO A 18 1.98 -5.77 4.84
N GLU A 19 2.86 -5.04 4.20
CA GLU A 19 3.31 -3.76 4.69
C GLU A 19 2.47 -2.68 4.01
N GLN A 20 1.53 -2.05 4.73
CA GLN A 20 1.04 -0.76 4.26
C GLN A 20 2.23 0.20 4.35
N LYS A 21 2.78 0.53 3.18
CA LYS A 21 3.90 1.44 3.00
C LYS A 21 3.39 2.68 2.32
N ILE A 22 3.71 3.84 2.89
CA ILE A 22 3.41 5.12 2.28
C ILE A 22 4.73 5.85 2.10
N CYS A 23 5.00 6.28 0.88
CA CYS A 23 6.12 7.17 0.57
C CYS A 23 5.66 8.40 -0.19
N ASP A 24 6.42 9.48 -0.09
CA ASP A 24 6.22 10.66 -0.94
C ASP A 24 6.90 10.47 -2.31
N VAL A 25 6.68 11.44 -3.20
CA VAL A 25 7.29 11.48 -4.54
C VAL A 25 8.82 11.66 -4.51
N ASN A 26 9.39 12.05 -3.37
CA ASN A 26 10.84 12.17 -3.15
C ASN A 26 11.45 10.88 -2.57
N MET A 27 10.70 9.76 -2.59
CA MET A 27 11.09 8.47 -2.02
C MET A 27 11.36 8.53 -0.50
N ARG A 28 10.71 9.46 0.22
CA ARG A 28 10.73 9.49 1.68
C ARG A 28 9.65 8.58 2.22
N ILE A 29 10.03 7.68 3.12
CA ILE A 29 9.10 6.81 3.84
C ILE A 29 8.31 7.66 4.83
N LEU A 30 6.99 7.73 4.65
CA LEU A 30 6.08 8.46 5.52
C LEU A 30 5.41 7.53 6.55
N ASN A 31 5.16 6.27 6.18
CA ASN A 31 4.53 5.31 7.08
C ASN A 31 4.86 3.86 6.69
N ILE A 32 5.02 3.01 7.71
CA ILE A 32 5.07 1.55 7.58
C ILE A 32 4.16 0.96 8.65
N ASN A 33 3.22 0.10 8.25
CA ASN A 33 2.41 -0.70 9.14
C ASN A 33 2.69 -2.19 8.92
N ALA A 34 3.39 -2.82 9.87
CA ALA A 34 3.76 -4.23 9.86
C ALA A 34 2.97 -5.06 10.88
N LYS A 35 1.79 -4.58 11.29
CA LYS A 35 1.00 -5.19 12.38
C LYS A 35 0.29 -6.49 11.97
N TYR A 36 0.11 -6.73 10.68
CA TYR A 36 -0.76 -7.79 10.16
C TYR A 36 0.04 -8.93 9.54
N PRO A 37 -0.43 -10.19 9.66
CA PRO A 37 0.19 -11.35 9.00
C PRO A 37 -0.06 -11.33 7.49
N GLY A 38 0.84 -11.92 6.71
CA GLY A 38 0.90 -11.70 5.26
C GLY A 38 -0.27 -12.16 4.38
N SER A 39 -1.20 -12.91 4.95
CA SER A 39 -2.47 -13.27 4.31
C SER A 39 -3.58 -12.23 4.48
N THR A 40 -3.32 -11.12 5.17
CA THR A 40 -4.33 -10.10 5.46
C THR A 40 -4.57 -9.23 4.22
N HIS A 41 -5.84 -9.06 3.84
CA HIS A 41 -6.21 -8.20 2.72
C HIS A 41 -5.81 -6.73 2.94
N ASP A 42 -5.25 -6.10 1.91
CA ASP A 42 -4.80 -4.70 1.96
C ASP A 42 -5.94 -3.74 2.36
N ALA A 43 -7.15 -3.94 1.84
CA ALA A 43 -8.33 -3.18 2.26
C ALA A 43 -8.60 -3.26 3.77
N PHE A 44 -8.37 -4.42 4.39
CA PHE A 44 -8.56 -4.59 5.83
C PHE A 44 -7.49 -3.82 6.61
N ILE A 45 -6.23 -3.89 6.18
CA ILE A 45 -5.13 -3.14 6.78
C ILE A 45 -5.38 -1.63 6.67
N TRP A 46 -5.77 -1.16 5.48
CA TRP A 46 -6.12 0.23 5.22
C TRP A 46 -7.22 0.75 6.15
N ARG A 47 -8.32 -0.02 6.27
CA ARG A 47 -9.49 0.34 7.08
C ARG A 47 -9.15 0.53 8.56
N HIS A 48 -8.15 -0.18 9.06
CA HIS A 48 -7.69 -0.12 10.45
C HIS A 48 -6.41 0.72 10.63
N SER A 49 -5.96 1.41 9.59
CA SER A 49 -4.74 2.21 9.65
C SER A 49 -4.94 3.55 10.36
N ALA A 50 -3.97 3.95 11.16
CA ALA A 50 -3.96 5.26 11.80
C ALA A 50 -3.95 6.41 10.78
N ILE A 51 -3.32 6.19 9.62
CA ILE A 51 -3.26 7.17 8.53
C ILE A 51 -4.65 7.44 7.94
N ARG A 52 -5.43 6.39 7.65
CA ARG A 52 -6.81 6.56 7.18
C ARG A 52 -7.65 7.35 8.16
N ASN A 53 -7.53 7.06 9.46
CA ASN A 53 -8.26 7.79 10.51
C ASN A 53 -7.83 9.26 10.57
N ALA A 54 -6.54 9.56 10.41
CA ALA A 54 -6.04 10.92 10.35
C ALA A 54 -6.54 11.68 9.11
N LEU A 55 -6.62 11.03 7.94
CA LEU A 55 -7.19 11.64 6.72
C LEU A 55 -8.68 11.94 6.87
N LEU A 56 -9.43 11.03 7.49
CA LEU A 56 -10.85 11.24 7.83
C LEU A 56 -11.05 12.41 8.78
N ALA A 57 -10.25 12.50 9.85
CA ALA A 57 -10.39 13.53 10.86
C ALA A 57 -10.00 14.93 10.35
N ASN A 58 -9.00 15.00 9.47
CA ASN A 58 -8.46 16.27 9.00
C ASN A 58 -9.14 16.84 7.75
N ASN A 59 -10.12 16.12 7.16
CA ASN A 59 -10.79 16.51 5.91
C ASN A 59 -9.81 17.05 4.86
N GLN A 60 -8.64 16.40 4.70
CA GLN A 60 -7.52 16.97 3.95
C GLN A 60 -7.82 17.00 2.45
N ALA A 61 -8.46 18.08 2.02
CA ALA A 61 -8.45 18.53 0.64
C ALA A 61 -7.01 18.95 0.28
N GLY A 62 -6.29 18.11 -0.46
CA GLY A 62 -4.97 18.46 -1.01
C GLY A 62 -3.92 17.35 -1.01
N SER A 63 -4.14 16.25 -0.30
CA SER A 63 -3.22 15.11 -0.27
C SER A 63 -3.89 13.88 -0.87
N TRP A 64 -3.28 13.29 -1.90
CA TRP A 64 -3.78 12.10 -2.59
C TRP A 64 -2.82 10.93 -2.42
N LEU A 65 -3.36 9.76 -2.11
CA LEU A 65 -2.67 8.49 -2.10
C LEU A 65 -3.00 7.71 -3.38
N ILE A 66 -2.02 6.97 -3.87
CA ILE A 66 -2.14 6.07 -5.02
C ILE A 66 -2.06 4.63 -4.51
N GLY A 67 -3.16 3.90 -4.56
CA GLY A 67 -3.27 2.49 -4.16
C GLY A 67 -3.47 1.56 -5.36
N ASP A 68 -3.19 0.26 -5.20
CA ASP A 68 -3.60 -0.74 -6.19
C ASP A 68 -5.09 -1.08 -6.08
N ALA A 69 -5.54 -1.99 -6.94
CA ALA A 69 -6.92 -2.47 -6.97
C ALA A 69 -7.37 -3.20 -5.69
N ALA A 70 -6.46 -3.60 -4.79
CA ALA A 70 -6.83 -4.26 -3.53
C ALA A 70 -7.25 -3.26 -2.44
N TYR A 71 -7.08 -1.95 -2.69
CA TYR A 71 -7.57 -0.89 -1.83
C TYR A 71 -8.97 -0.40 -2.26
N PRO A 72 -9.79 0.09 -1.31
CA PRO A 72 -11.03 0.78 -1.65
C PRO A 72 -10.76 2.16 -2.24
N LEU A 73 -11.63 2.60 -3.16
CA LEU A 73 -11.64 3.99 -3.64
C LEU A 73 -12.16 4.91 -2.52
N GLU A 74 -11.37 5.93 -2.14
CA GLU A 74 -11.76 6.95 -1.16
C GLU A 74 -11.41 8.36 -1.67
N PRO A 75 -11.98 9.44 -1.09
CA PRO A 75 -11.73 10.82 -1.56
C PRO A 75 -10.27 11.29 -1.53
N TRP A 76 -9.38 10.54 -0.88
CA TRP A 76 -7.93 10.77 -0.79
C TRP A 76 -7.12 9.54 -1.21
N LEU A 77 -7.76 8.50 -1.76
CA LEU A 77 -7.10 7.26 -2.19
C LEU A 77 -7.62 6.85 -3.57
N MET A 78 -6.79 7.09 -4.57
CA MET A 78 -7.06 6.74 -5.96
C MET A 78 -6.63 5.31 -6.23
N THR A 79 -7.44 4.57 -6.99
CA THR A 79 -7.19 3.19 -7.40
C THR A 79 -7.39 3.05 -8.92
N PRO A 80 -6.79 2.05 -9.58
CA PRO A 80 -6.99 1.84 -11.02
C PRO A 80 -8.46 1.51 -11.34
N ILE A 81 -8.92 1.97 -12.50
CA ILE A 81 -10.27 1.68 -13.01
C ILE A 81 -10.27 0.32 -13.67
N SER A 82 -11.11 -0.61 -13.22
CA SER A 82 -11.28 -1.92 -13.86
C SER A 82 -12.03 -1.82 -15.18
N ASN A 83 -11.74 -2.72 -16.12
CA ASN A 83 -12.41 -2.82 -17.42
C ASN A 83 -12.41 -1.50 -18.23
N ALA A 84 -11.28 -0.79 -18.22
CA ALA A 84 -11.11 0.40 -19.04
C ALA A 84 -10.96 0.02 -20.52
N ASP A 85 -11.81 0.58 -21.38
CA ASP A 85 -11.71 0.40 -22.83
C ASP A 85 -10.41 1.00 -23.36
N GLU A 86 -9.82 0.38 -24.39
CA GLU A 86 -8.65 0.93 -25.09
C GLU A 86 -8.93 2.34 -25.63
N ASP A 87 -7.92 3.21 -25.59
CA ASP A 87 -7.99 4.63 -25.96
C ASP A 87 -9.01 5.50 -25.20
N SER A 88 -9.64 4.97 -24.15
CA SER A 88 -10.58 5.73 -23.32
C SER A 88 -9.86 6.67 -22.34
N PRO A 89 -10.56 7.70 -21.82
CA PRO A 89 -10.05 8.49 -20.69
C PRO A 89 -9.67 7.63 -19.47
N SER A 90 -10.36 6.51 -19.26
CA SER A 90 -10.07 5.56 -18.18
C SER A 90 -8.76 4.80 -18.40
N ALA A 91 -8.45 4.42 -19.65
CA ALA A 91 -7.16 3.81 -19.98
C ALA A 91 -6.01 4.81 -19.77
N ARG A 92 -6.15 6.04 -20.25
CA ARG A 92 -5.18 7.12 -20.03
C ARG A 92 -4.97 7.42 -18.53
N TYR A 93 -6.03 7.35 -17.75
CA TYR A 93 -5.95 7.44 -16.28
C TYR A 93 -5.13 6.28 -15.70
N ASN A 94 -5.42 5.04 -16.10
CA ASN A 94 -4.70 3.86 -15.62
C ASN A 94 -3.21 3.88 -16.01
N ASP A 95 -2.86 4.41 -17.19
CA ASP A 95 -1.48 4.59 -17.62
C ASP A 95 -0.73 5.57 -16.70
N ALA A 96 -1.33 6.74 -16.46
CA ALA A 96 -0.78 7.73 -15.54
C ALA A 96 -0.67 7.18 -14.10
N HIS A 97 -1.69 6.44 -13.65
CA HIS A 97 -1.71 5.79 -12.36
C HIS A 97 -0.58 4.76 -12.23
N THR A 98 -0.36 3.93 -13.25
CA THR A 98 0.72 2.93 -13.29
C THR A 98 2.09 3.60 -13.23
N TRP A 99 2.28 4.69 -13.96
CA TRP A 99 3.51 5.47 -13.91
C TRP A 99 3.78 6.06 -12.51
N ALA A 100 2.76 6.62 -11.87
CA ALA A 100 2.86 7.14 -10.51
C ALA A 100 3.21 6.01 -9.51
N ARG A 101 2.57 4.84 -9.62
CA ARG A 101 2.89 3.66 -8.82
C ARG A 101 4.32 3.19 -9.02
N ASN A 102 4.82 3.15 -10.24
CA ASN A 102 6.20 2.74 -10.52
C ASN A 102 7.23 3.65 -9.82
N THR A 103 6.91 4.93 -9.63
CA THR A 103 7.74 5.86 -8.85
C THR A 103 7.80 5.47 -7.37
N ILE A 104 6.65 5.10 -6.79
CA ILE A 104 6.54 4.62 -5.40
C ILE A 104 7.25 3.27 -5.24
N GLU A 105 7.11 2.35 -6.20
CA GLU A 105 7.75 1.04 -6.14
C GLU A 105 9.27 1.13 -6.18
N ARG A 106 9.84 2.17 -6.81
CA ARG A 106 11.29 2.46 -6.74
C ARG A 106 11.76 2.88 -5.35
N CYS A 107 10.88 3.44 -4.52
CA CYS A 107 11.17 3.68 -3.10
C CYS A 107 11.36 2.37 -2.31
N TRP A 108 10.82 1.25 -2.82
CA TRP A 108 10.93 -0.08 -2.23
C TRP A 108 11.49 -1.11 -3.22
N PRO A 109 12.83 -1.13 -3.45
CA PRO A 109 13.46 -2.03 -4.43
C PRO A 109 13.32 -3.53 -4.08
N LEU A 110 12.81 -3.88 -2.90
CA LEU A 110 12.60 -5.26 -2.47
C LEU A 110 11.13 -5.66 -2.71
N LYS A 111 10.83 -6.10 -3.93
CA LYS A 111 9.73 -7.03 -4.17
C LYS A 111 10.32 -8.43 -4.32
N ILE A 112 10.30 -9.23 -3.25
CA ILE A 112 10.50 -10.67 -3.40
C ILE A 112 9.22 -11.18 -4.07
N LYS A 113 9.28 -11.43 -5.37
CA LYS A 113 8.30 -12.28 -6.04
C LYS A 113 8.59 -13.71 -5.56
N ILE A 114 7.80 -14.16 -4.60
CA ILE A 114 7.64 -15.58 -4.27
C ILE A 114 6.76 -16.24 -5.33
#